data_AF-A0A395LZJ2-F1
#
_entry.id   AF-A0A395LZJ2-F1
#
_cell.length_a   1.000
_cell.length_b   1.000
_cell.length_c   1.000
_cell.angle_alpha   90.00
_cell.angle_beta   90.00
_cell.angle_gamma   90.00
#
_symmetry.space_group_name_H-M   'P 1'
#
loop_
_entity.id
_entity.type
_entity.pdbx_description
1 polymer ?
#
loop_
_entity_poly.entity_id
_entity_poly.type
_entity_poly.pdbx_seq_one_letter_code
_entity_poly.pdbx_strand_id
1 'polypeptide(L)' 'MGYTPLPSPSVPTVARPQRLWLHLLLFVLTFFSVLLAGVQWMGKDFTELSNLHYGLTYAVLLLCFLSAHEFGH' A
#
# COMPACT_ATOMS: atom_id res chain seq x y z
N MET A 1 21.87 -9.59 47.03
CA MET A 1 20.58 -9.96 46.43
C MET A 1 20.81 -10.18 44.94
N GLY A 2 21.08 -11.42 44.53
CA GLY A 2 21.38 -11.75 43.14
C GLY A 2 20.17 -12.41 42.50
N TYR A 3 19.56 -11.76 41.51
CA TYR A 3 18.63 -12.42 40.60
C TYR A 3 19.46 -13.01 39.46
N THR A 4 19.60 -14.33 39.43
CA THR A 4 20.02 -15.04 38.22
C THR A 4 18.94 -14.83 37.16
N PRO A 5 19.26 -14.23 36.00
CA PRO A 5 18.31 -14.15 34.90
C PRO A 5 17.99 -15.59 34.47
N LEU A 6 16.72 -15.98 34.56
CA LEU A 6 16.29 -17.24 33.99
C LEU A 6 16.33 -17.11 32.45
N PRO A 7 16.75 -18.16 31.72
CA PRO A 7 16.61 -18.18 30.28
C PRO A 7 15.13 -18.00 29.95
N SER A 8 14.79 -16.87 29.32
CA SER A 8 13.43 -16.66 28.85
C SER A 8 13.17 -17.67 27.73
N PRO A 9 12.09 -18.46 27.78
CA PRO A 9 11.79 -19.39 26.71
C PRO A 9 11.64 -18.59 25.41
N SER A 10 12.47 -18.91 24.42
CA SER A 10 12.33 -18.38 23.07
C SER A 10 11.04 -18.95 22.50
N VAL A 11 9.95 -18.19 22.62
CA VAL A 11 8.69 -18.55 21.98
C VAL A 11 8.98 -18.67 20.49
N PRO A 12 8.75 -19.84 19.86
CA PRO A 12 8.93 -19.95 18.43
C PRO A 12 8.00 -18.94 17.78
N THR A 13 8.59 -17.93 17.15
CA THR A 13 7.85 -16.99 16.33
C THR A 13 7.39 -17.77 15.12
N VAL A 14 6.16 -18.28 15.16
CA VAL A 14 5.52 -18.92 14.02
C VAL A 14 5.47 -17.87 12.92
N ALA A 15 6.34 -18.02 11.91
CA ALA A 15 6.34 -17.16 10.74
C ALA A 15 4.96 -17.26 10.10
N ARG A 16 4.18 -16.17 10.14
CA ARG A 16 2.89 -16.14 9.45
C ARG A 16 3.15 -16.29 7.96
N PRO A 17 2.38 -17.13 7.25
CA PRO A 17 2.50 -17.21 5.80
C PRO A 17 2.15 -15.85 5.21
N GLN A 18 3.17 -15.16 4.68
CA GLN A 18 3.01 -13.86 4.08
C GLN A 18 2.42 -14.04 2.69
N ARG A 19 1.13 -13.70 2.54
CA ARG A 19 0.39 -13.82 1.28
C ARG A 19 0.77 -12.63 0.38
N LEU A 20 1.97 -12.65 -0.20
CA LEU A 20 2.47 -11.57 -1.07
C LEU A 20 1.51 -11.28 -2.25
N TRP A 21 0.87 -12.32 -2.77
CA TRP A 21 -0.16 -12.16 -3.81
C TRP A 21 -1.33 -11.28 -3.39
N LEU A 22 -1.78 -11.35 -2.12
CA LEU A 22 -2.84 -10.47 -1.63
C LEU A 22 -2.39 -9.01 -1.59
N HIS A 23 -1.15 -8.75 -1.20
CA HIS A 23 -0.61 -7.39 -1.17
C HIS A 23 -0.48 -6.82 -2.58
N LEU A 24 -0.03 -7.62 -3.55
CA LEU A 24 0.01 -7.21 -4.95
C LEU A 24 -1.40 -6.93 -5.49
N LEU A 25 -2.37 -7.80 -5.20
CA LEU A 25 -3.75 -7.62 -5.62
C LEU A 25 -4.34 -6.34 -5.02
N LEU A 26 -4.16 -6.12 -3.71
CA LEU A 26 -4.61 -4.89 -3.05
C LEU A 26 -3.95 -3.67 -3.66
N PHE A 27 -2.63 -3.70 -3.90
CA PHE A 27 -1.91 -2.59 -4.49
C PHE A 27 -2.43 -2.23 -5.88
N VAL A 28 -2.67 -3.22 -6.73
CA VAL A 28 -3.27 -3.01 -8.06
C VAL A 28 -4.66 -2.41 -7.92
N LEU A 29 -5.48 -2.92 -7.00
CA LEU A 29 -6.82 -2.39 -6.74
C LEU A 29 -6.76 -0.92 -6.28
N THR A 30 -5.83 -0.60 -5.37
CA THR A 30 -5.58 0.76 -4.90
C THR A 30 -5.14 1.67 -6.04
N PHE A 31 -4.21 1.23 -6.88
CA PHE A 31 -3.77 1.99 -8.05
C PHE A 31 -4.96 2.35 -8.96
N PHE A 32 -5.81 1.38 -9.30
CA PHE A 32 -6.99 1.62 -10.12
C PHE A 32 -8.01 2.54 -9.43
N SER A 33 -8.26 2.36 -8.13
CA SER A 33 -9.16 3.24 -7.38
C SER A 33 -8.68 4.69 -7.39
N VAL A 34 -7.39 4.94 -7.15
CA VAL A 34 -6.84 6.29 -7.13
C VAL A 34 -6.81 6.88 -8.54
N LEU A 35 -6.54 6.07 -9.57
CA LEU A 35 -6.58 6.52 -10.96
C LEU A 35 -7.98 6.98 -11.37
N LEU A 36 -9.03 6.19 -11.08
CA LEU A 36 -10.41 6.59 -11.35
C LEU A 36 -10.82 7.82 -10.55
N ALA A 37 -10.44 7.89 -9.28
CA ALA A 37 -10.68 9.06 -8.44
C ALA A 37 -9.99 10.33 -9.01
N GLY A 38 -8.79 10.19 -9.58
CA GLY A 38 -8.08 11.29 -10.25
C GLY A 38 -8.78 11.78 -11.52
N VAL A 39 -9.35 10.88 -12.32
CA VAL A 39 -10.16 11.24 -13.50
C VAL A 39 -11.42 11.99 -13.07
N GLN A 40 -12.10 11.49 -12.03
CA GLN A 40 -13.27 12.15 -11.45
C GLN A 40 -12.93 13.53 -10.87
N TRP A 41 -11.78 13.67 -10.21
CA TRP A 41 -11.32 14.96 -9.68
C TRP A 41 -11.14 16.01 -10.79
N MET A 42 -10.65 15.58 -11.95
CA MET A 42 -10.52 16.43 -13.14
C MET A 42 -11.87 16.74 -13.83
N GLY A 43 -12.99 16.26 -13.29
CA GLY A 43 -14.32 16.46 -13.86
C GLY A 43 -14.52 15.75 -15.20
N LYS A 44 -13.74 14.71 -15.48
CA LYS A 44 -13.80 13.93 -16.72
C LYS A 44 -14.57 12.64 -16.51
N ASP A 45 -15.16 12.13 -17.59
CA ASP A 45 -15.83 10.83 -17.57
C ASP A 45 -14.82 9.71 -17.38
N PHE A 46 -14.92 9.03 -16.24
CA PHE A 46 -14.06 7.91 -15.85
C PHE A 46 -14.38 6.61 -16.63
N THR A 47 -15.52 6.56 -17.30
CA THR A 47 -15.94 5.44 -18.16
C THR A 47 -15.29 5.48 -19.54
N GLU A 48 -14.75 6.63 -19.93
CA GLU A 48 -14.04 6.80 -21.20
C GLU A 48 -12.56 6.47 -21.00
N LEU A 49 -12.08 5.41 -21.65
CA LEU A 49 -10.68 4.98 -21.56
C LEU A 49 -9.68 6.07 -21.98
N SER A 50 -10.11 6.93 -22.91
CA SER A 50 -9.34 8.08 -23.38
C SER A 50 -9.09 9.12 -22.29
N ASN A 51 -9.84 9.13 -21.17
CA ASN A 51 -9.65 10.09 -20.09
C ASN A 51 -8.78 9.56 -18.94
N LEU A 52 -8.40 8.27 -18.97
CA LEU A 52 -7.65 7.63 -17.89
C LEU A 52 -6.26 8.24 -17.68
N HIS A 53 -5.66 8.85 -18.71
CA HIS A 53 -4.37 9.54 -18.56
C HIS A 53 -4.46 10.78 -17.67
N TYR A 54 -5.63 11.42 -17.55
CA TYR A 54 -5.81 12.57 -16.65
C TYR A 54 -5.68 12.18 -15.18
N GLY A 55 -6.10 10.96 -14.81
CA GLY A 55 -5.96 10.44 -13.44
C GLY A 55 -4.57 9.86 -13.13
N LEU A 56 -3.71 9.67 -14.15
CA LEU A 56 -2.40 9.04 -13.98
C LEU A 56 -1.46 9.88 -13.12
N THR A 57 -1.43 11.20 -13.34
CA THR A 57 -0.61 12.14 -12.55
C THR A 57 -1.01 12.11 -11.09
N TYR A 58 -2.30 12.14 -10.81
CA TYR A 58 -2.84 12.03 -9.44
C TYR A 58 -2.46 10.69 -8.78
N ALA A 59 -2.66 9.57 -9.48
CA ALA A 59 -2.32 8.24 -8.97
C ALA A 59 -0.84 8.08 -8.66
N VAL A 60 0.04 8.54 -9.55
CA VAL A 60 1.50 8.47 -9.35
C VAL A 60 1.93 9.33 -8.17
N LEU A 61 1.44 10.56 -8.05
CA LEU A 61 1.78 11.46 -6.95
C LEU A 61 1.32 10.91 -5.60
N LEU A 62 0.10 10.39 -5.51
CA LEU A 62 -0.44 9.82 -4.27
C LEU A 62 0.33 8.57 -3.83
N LEU A 63 0.60 7.65 -4.75
CA LEU A 63 1.35 6.44 -4.43
C LEU A 63 2.82 6.74 -4.10
N CYS A 64 3.43 7.71 -4.78
CA CYS A 64 4.77 8.18 -4.45
C CYS A 64 4.81 8.79 -3.05
N PHE A 65 3.85 9.64 -2.71
CA PHE A 65 3.72 10.22 -1.37
C PHE A 65 3.53 9.15 -0.31
N LEU A 66 2.61 8.19 -0.51
CA LEU A 66 2.35 7.12 0.45
C LEU A 66 3.58 6.21 0.63
N SER A 67 4.28 5.91 -0.47
CA SER A 67 5.53 5.14 -0.40
C SER A 67 6.60 5.91 0.39
N ALA A 68 6.79 7.20 0.10
CA ALA A 68 7.74 8.03 0.85
C ALA A 68 7.36 8.18 2.32
N HIS A 69 6.07 8.20 2.65
CA HIS A 69 5.57 8.26 4.02
C HIS A 69 5.93 7.00 4.81
N GLU A 70 5.76 5.81 4.22
CA GLU A 70 6.13 4.53 4.83
C GLU A 70 7.65 4.35 4.93
N PHE A 71 8.44 4.89 3.98
CA PHE A 71 9.91 4.86 4.04
C PHE A 71 10.52 5.93 4.96
N GLY A 72 9.76 6.96 5.31
CA GLY A 72 10.20 8.04 6.21
C GLY A 72 9.94 7.76 7.69
N HIS A 73 9.25 6.67 8.00
CA HIS A 73 8.90 6.23 9.35
C HIS A 73 9.92 5.25 9.93
#